data_AF-A0A8J2YXG3-F1
#
_entry.id   AF-A0A8J2YXG3-F1
#
_cell.length_a   1.000
_cell.length_b   1.000
_cell.length_c   1.000
_cell.angle_alpha   90.00
_cell.angle_beta   90.00
_cell.angle_gamma   90.00
#
_symmetry.space_group_name_H-M   'P 1'
#
loop_
_entity.id
_entity.type
_entity.pdbx_description
1 polymer ?
#
loop_
_entity_poly.entity_id
_entity_poly.type
_entity_poly.pdbx_seq_one_letter_code
_entity_poly.pdbx_strand_id
1 'polypeptide(L)'
;MNLDLLSMAALSVSAFVVITTMAKLLGSSWQQRITIGIVLGIWFVGVAAVGASEIIVGGGPIRTAGLGVLVVVPILILSAFTFLSERQMKRVKEFELLPLISVQALRILGVIFVLLFAANRLPGPFAPLAGYGDMSVGILAVPLAWAVASRKTPPRLPIYLWSALGMGDLINALVLGVLSAPSPFQVFKDGPGSAIMPMLPWILIPGFMVPAFFFLHLVVLAKLRQREPASSTRLTPKPA
;
A
#
# COMPACT_ATOMS: atom_id res chain seq x y z
N MET A 1 -13.68 -14.80 -19.55
CA MET A 1 -12.37 -14.83 -18.86
C MET A 1 -12.63 -14.77 -17.36
N ASN A 2 -12.09 -15.70 -16.57
CA ASN A 2 -12.39 -15.79 -15.13
C ASN A 2 -11.82 -14.56 -14.38
N LEU A 3 -12.59 -13.99 -13.44
CA LEU A 3 -12.21 -12.80 -12.64
C LEU A 3 -10.87 -12.98 -11.94
N ASP A 4 -10.53 -14.22 -11.58
CA ASP A 4 -9.28 -14.59 -10.90
C ASP A 4 -8.07 -14.39 -11.82
N LEU A 5 -8.16 -14.80 -13.09
CA LEU A 5 -7.07 -14.62 -14.06
C LEU A 5 -6.84 -13.14 -14.37
N LEU A 6 -7.93 -12.38 -14.56
CA LEU A 6 -7.89 -10.94 -14.75
C LEU A 6 -7.24 -10.23 -13.56
N SER A 7 -7.67 -10.59 -12.35
CA SER A 7 -7.15 -10.00 -11.12
C SER A 7 -5.69 -10.38 -10.89
N MET A 8 -5.29 -11.62 -11.18
CA MET A 8 -3.90 -12.06 -11.11
C MET A 8 -2.98 -11.23 -12.01
N ALA A 9 -3.40 -11.02 -13.27
CA ALA A 9 -2.66 -10.19 -14.21
C ALA A 9 -2.59 -8.73 -13.74
N ALA A 10 -3.72 -8.15 -13.34
CA ALA A 10 -3.80 -6.76 -12.86
C ALA A 10 -2.93 -6.54 -11.61
N LEU A 11 -2.96 -7.45 -10.65
CA LEU A 11 -2.16 -7.39 -9.42
C LEU A 11 -0.67 -7.57 -9.71
N SER A 12 -0.30 -8.43 -10.67
CA SER A 12 1.10 -8.64 -11.06
C SER A 12 1.69 -7.39 -11.75
N VAL A 13 0.93 -6.76 -12.65
CA VAL A 13 1.33 -5.49 -13.29
C VAL A 13 1.44 -4.39 -12.24
N SER A 14 0.47 -4.31 -11.32
CA SER A 14 0.48 -3.33 -10.24
C SER A 14 1.69 -3.53 -9.30
N ALA A 15 1.99 -4.77 -8.95
CA ALA A 15 3.16 -5.11 -8.15
C ALA A 15 4.45 -4.68 -8.84
N PHE A 16 4.58 -4.87 -10.16
CA PHE A 16 5.73 -4.39 -10.91
C PHE A 16 5.90 -2.87 -10.83
N VAL A 17 4.81 -2.10 -10.95
CA VAL A 17 4.85 -0.63 -10.81
C VAL A 17 5.24 -0.22 -9.37
N VAL A 18 4.73 -0.92 -8.37
CA VAL A 18 5.09 -0.70 -6.95
C VAL A 18 6.57 -1.02 -6.70
N ILE A 19 7.04 -2.18 -7.16
CA ILE A 19 8.43 -2.63 -7.01
C ILE A 19 9.38 -1.64 -7.66
N THR A 20 9.10 -1.20 -8.89
CA THR A 20 9.95 -0.23 -9.59
C THR A 20 9.96 1.13 -8.89
N THR A 21 8.84 1.58 -8.33
CA THR A 21 8.76 2.81 -7.53
C THR A 21 9.60 2.70 -6.25
N MET A 22 9.43 1.61 -5.49
CA MET A 22 10.19 1.35 -4.26
C MET A 22 11.68 1.14 -4.53
N ALA A 23 12.04 0.47 -5.61
CA ALA A 23 13.44 0.29 -6.00
C ALA A 23 14.10 1.64 -6.30
N LYS A 24 13.42 2.55 -7.02
CA LYS A 24 13.92 3.92 -7.26
C LYS A 24 14.04 4.72 -5.96
N LEU A 25 13.05 4.62 -5.07
CA LEU A 25 13.07 5.25 -3.75
C LEU A 25 14.27 4.77 -2.92
N LEU A 26 14.50 3.45 -2.86
CA LEU A 26 15.41 2.79 -1.92
C LEU A 26 16.79 2.40 -2.49
N GLY A 27 17.05 2.48 -3.81
CA GLY A 27 18.37 2.22 -4.45
C GLY A 27 19.05 3.43 -5.13
N SER A 28 20.30 3.76 -4.77
CA SER A 28 20.97 5.00 -5.22
C SER A 28 21.70 4.84 -6.55
N SER A 29 22.15 3.62 -6.85
CA SER A 29 22.71 3.24 -8.14
C SER A 29 21.77 2.27 -8.88
N TRP A 30 22.00 2.09 -10.18
CA TRP A 30 21.28 1.10 -10.99
C TRP A 30 21.39 -0.33 -10.42
N GLN A 31 22.58 -0.74 -9.97
CA GLN A 31 22.80 -2.06 -9.37
C GLN A 31 21.97 -2.24 -8.10
N GLN A 32 21.95 -1.23 -7.21
CA GLN A 32 21.13 -1.28 -6.00
C GLN A 32 19.63 -1.34 -6.32
N ARG A 33 19.17 -0.60 -7.34
CA ARG A 33 17.78 -0.64 -7.79
C ARG A 33 17.40 -2.02 -8.31
N ILE A 34 18.26 -2.68 -9.08
CA ILE A 34 18.05 -4.06 -9.50
C ILE A 34 17.98 -4.98 -8.28
N THR A 35 18.96 -4.92 -7.37
CA THR A 35 19.00 -5.79 -6.19
C THR A 35 17.73 -5.64 -5.34
N ILE A 36 17.30 -4.41 -5.08
CA ILE A 36 16.06 -4.14 -4.34
C ILE A 36 14.85 -4.64 -5.12
N GLY A 37 14.81 -4.43 -6.43
CA GLY A 37 13.75 -4.96 -7.30
C GLY A 37 13.64 -6.48 -7.22
N ILE A 38 14.78 -7.19 -7.24
CA ILE A 38 14.84 -8.65 -7.07
C ILE A 38 14.34 -9.05 -5.69
N VAL A 39 14.80 -8.40 -4.61
CA VAL A 39 14.37 -8.72 -3.24
C VAL A 39 12.86 -8.53 -3.08
N LEU A 40 12.31 -7.42 -3.57
CA LEU A 40 10.86 -7.17 -3.52
C LEU A 40 10.08 -8.14 -4.43
N GLY A 41 10.65 -8.52 -5.57
CA GLY A 41 10.11 -9.55 -6.45
C GLY A 41 10.07 -10.93 -5.79
N ILE A 42 11.13 -11.31 -5.08
CA ILE A 42 11.18 -12.54 -4.27
C ILE A 42 10.10 -12.50 -3.19
N TRP A 43 9.90 -11.36 -2.52
CA TRP A 43 8.80 -11.21 -1.57
C TRP A 43 7.43 -11.41 -2.23
N PHE A 44 7.16 -10.78 -3.37
CA PHE A 44 5.91 -10.96 -4.13
C PHE A 44 5.69 -12.43 -4.52
N VAL A 45 6.72 -13.09 -5.08
CA VAL A 45 6.66 -14.52 -5.46
C VAL A 45 6.48 -15.40 -4.23
N GLY A 46 7.12 -15.07 -3.11
CA GLY A 46 6.94 -15.77 -1.84
C GLY A 46 5.50 -15.71 -1.35
N VAL A 47 4.86 -14.54 -1.40
CA VAL A 47 3.44 -14.38 -1.05
C VAL A 47 2.56 -15.21 -2.01
N ALA A 48 2.85 -15.21 -3.31
CA ALA A 48 2.14 -16.02 -4.28
C ALA A 48 2.28 -17.53 -4.01
N ALA A 49 3.49 -17.99 -3.68
CA ALA A 49 3.77 -19.38 -3.33
C ALA A 49 3.04 -19.82 -2.05
N VAL A 50 2.93 -18.93 -1.06
CA VAL A 50 2.12 -19.18 0.14
C VAL A 50 0.64 -19.36 -0.22
N GLY A 51 0.10 -18.53 -1.11
CA GLY A 51 -1.28 -18.66 -1.59
C GLY A 51 -1.54 -19.94 -2.40
N ALA A 52 -0.51 -20.47 -3.07
CA ALA A 52 -0.59 -21.70 -3.86
C ALA A 52 -0.43 -22.99 -3.02
N SER A 53 0.22 -22.91 -1.86
CA SER A 53 0.63 -24.07 -1.07
C SER A 53 -0.39 -24.52 -0.03
N GLU A 54 -1.56 -23.87 0.05
CA GLU A 54 -2.61 -24.12 1.04
C GLU A 54 -2.19 -24.01 2.51
N ILE A 55 -0.95 -23.59 2.80
CA ILE A 55 -0.38 -23.49 4.16
C ILE A 55 -1.24 -22.60 5.07
N ILE A 56 -1.82 -21.55 4.50
CA ILE A 56 -2.68 -20.56 5.20
C ILE A 56 -4.16 -20.71 4.79
N VAL A 57 -4.50 -21.75 4.02
CA VAL A 57 -5.88 -21.99 3.54
C VAL A 57 -6.66 -22.77 4.60
N GLY A 58 -7.91 -22.40 4.83
CA GLY A 58 -8.79 -22.98 5.85
C GLY A 58 -8.75 -22.23 7.18
N GLY A 59 -9.91 -22.11 7.84
CA GLY A 59 -10.08 -21.30 9.04
C GLY A 59 -9.27 -21.74 10.25
N GLY A 60 -9.15 -20.83 11.23
CA GLY A 60 -8.50 -21.10 12.52
C GLY A 60 -7.50 -20.02 12.99
N PRO A 61 -7.18 -19.98 14.30
CA PRO A 61 -6.37 -18.92 14.90
C PRO A 61 -4.93 -18.86 14.35
N ILE A 62 -4.27 -20.00 14.17
CA ILE A 62 -2.89 -20.08 13.67
C ILE A 62 -2.77 -19.51 12.25
N ARG A 63 -3.76 -19.79 11.40
CA ARG A 63 -3.75 -19.38 9.98
C ARG A 63 -4.13 -17.91 9.82
N THR A 64 -5.07 -17.42 10.61
CA THR A 64 -5.41 -15.98 10.67
C THR A 64 -4.22 -15.16 11.19
N ALA A 65 -3.49 -15.68 12.18
CA ALA A 65 -2.23 -15.09 12.64
C ALA A 65 -1.16 -15.08 11.54
N GLY A 66 -1.06 -16.15 10.73
CA GLY A 66 -0.16 -16.24 9.58
C GLY A 66 -0.38 -15.12 8.55
N LEU A 67 -1.63 -14.79 8.22
CA LEU A 67 -1.94 -13.63 7.36
C LEU A 67 -1.52 -12.31 8.03
N GLY A 68 -1.77 -12.15 9.33
CA GLY A 68 -1.34 -10.96 10.08
C GLY A 68 0.18 -10.77 10.02
N VAL A 69 0.95 -11.85 10.14
CA VAL A 69 2.41 -11.85 10.00
C VAL A 69 2.83 -11.40 8.60
N LEU A 70 2.20 -11.93 7.55
CA LEU A 70 2.48 -11.53 6.16
C LEU A 70 2.22 -10.04 5.90
N VAL A 71 1.34 -9.41 6.67
CA VAL A 71 1.06 -7.97 6.54
C VAL A 71 2.03 -7.14 7.38
N VAL A 72 2.14 -7.45 8.68
CA VAL A 72 2.83 -6.61 9.66
C VAL A 72 4.35 -6.68 9.49
N VAL A 73 4.91 -7.86 9.25
CA VAL A 73 6.38 -8.04 9.18
C VAL A 73 7.00 -7.23 8.03
N PRO A 74 6.48 -7.25 6.79
CA PRO A 74 7.04 -6.42 5.73
C PRO A 74 6.93 -4.92 6.03
N ILE A 75 5.83 -4.44 6.64
CA ILE A 75 5.69 -3.04 7.05
C ILE A 75 6.80 -2.68 8.05
N LEU A 76 7.03 -3.52 9.07
CA LEU A 76 8.05 -3.29 10.07
C LEU A 76 9.46 -3.32 9.47
N ILE A 77 9.78 -4.29 8.62
CA ILE A 77 11.09 -4.41 7.96
C ILE A 77 11.37 -3.19 7.08
N LEU A 78 10.42 -2.82 6.20
CA LEU A 78 10.57 -1.67 5.31
C LEU A 78 10.69 -0.37 6.10
N SER A 79 9.88 -0.20 7.14
CA SER A 79 9.90 0.98 8.00
C SER A 79 11.19 1.07 8.82
N ALA A 80 11.66 -0.03 9.41
CA ALA A 80 12.91 -0.07 10.16
C ALA A 80 14.10 0.23 9.25
N PHE A 81 14.19 -0.44 8.09
CA PHE A 81 15.24 -0.20 7.10
C PHE A 81 15.30 1.26 6.64
N THR A 82 14.13 1.90 6.47
CA THR A 82 14.04 3.26 5.91
C THR A 82 14.20 4.35 6.96
N PHE A 83 13.50 4.23 8.09
CA PHE A 83 13.38 5.30 9.07
C PHE A 83 14.44 5.27 10.17
N LEU A 84 15.09 4.12 10.41
CA LEU A 84 16.22 4.03 11.34
C LEU A 84 17.57 4.31 10.68
N SER A 85 17.63 4.39 9.35
CA SER A 85 18.85 4.68 8.60
C SER A 85 18.88 6.14 8.14
N GLU A 86 19.86 6.92 8.59
CA GLU A 86 20.05 8.31 8.13
C GLU A 86 20.26 8.38 6.61
N ARG A 87 20.99 7.41 6.04
CA ARG A 87 21.21 7.29 4.60
C ARG A 87 19.88 7.13 3.86
N GLN A 88 19.00 6.24 4.30
CA GLN A 88 17.71 6.04 3.64
C GLN A 88 16.76 7.21 3.88
N MET A 89 16.77 7.78 5.08
CA MET A 89 15.99 8.98 5.39
C MET A 89 16.38 10.17 4.50
N LYS A 90 17.69 10.40 4.25
CA LYS A 90 18.14 11.42 3.28
C LYS A 90 17.53 11.20 1.90
N ARG A 91 17.42 9.95 1.48
CA ARG A 91 16.85 9.59 0.18
C ARG A 91 15.35 9.78 0.11
N VAL A 92 14.62 9.46 1.18
CA VAL A 92 13.20 9.83 1.31
C VAL A 92 13.01 11.35 1.15
N LYS A 93 13.91 12.16 1.73
CA LYS A 93 13.85 13.62 1.61
C LYS A 93 14.12 14.11 0.20
N GLU A 94 15.04 13.49 -0.53
CA GLU A 94 15.42 13.88 -1.90
C GLU A 94 14.46 13.32 -2.96
N PHE A 95 13.76 12.21 -2.68
CA PHE A 95 12.88 11.55 -3.64
C PHE A 95 11.64 12.39 -3.96
N GLU A 96 11.22 12.44 -5.22
CA GLU A 96 10.09 13.23 -5.67
C GLU A 96 8.75 12.76 -5.06
N LEU A 97 7.83 13.69 -4.79
CA LEU A 97 6.49 13.34 -4.29
C LEU A 97 5.63 12.67 -5.38
N LEU A 98 5.84 13.03 -6.64
CA LEU A 98 4.96 12.62 -7.73
C LEU A 98 4.88 11.08 -7.86
N PRO A 99 5.98 10.29 -7.92
CA PRO A 99 5.86 8.84 -8.01
C PRO A 99 5.21 8.19 -6.79
N LEU A 100 5.42 8.75 -5.59
CA LEU A 100 4.83 8.24 -4.34
C LEU A 100 3.30 8.40 -4.31
N ILE A 101 2.79 9.49 -4.91
CA ILE A 101 1.35 9.75 -5.00
C ILE A 101 0.77 8.95 -6.17
N SER A 102 1.38 9.04 -7.36
CA SER A 102 0.86 8.42 -8.58
C SER A 102 0.70 6.90 -8.47
N VAL A 103 1.62 6.21 -7.79
CA VAL A 103 1.54 4.75 -7.62
C VAL A 103 0.29 4.31 -6.83
N GLN A 104 -0.25 5.16 -5.96
CA GLN A 104 -1.46 4.87 -5.21
C GLN A 104 -2.73 4.91 -6.09
N ALA A 105 -2.67 5.45 -7.32
CA ALA A 105 -3.78 5.38 -8.27
C ALA A 105 -4.13 3.92 -8.66
N LEU A 106 -3.19 2.98 -8.48
CA LEU A 106 -3.45 1.54 -8.64
C LEU A 106 -4.56 1.03 -7.72
N ARG A 107 -4.84 1.72 -6.60
CA ARG A 107 -5.95 1.39 -5.69
C ARG A 107 -7.33 1.58 -6.32
N ILE A 108 -7.44 2.18 -7.50
CA ILE A 108 -8.68 2.14 -8.29
C ILE A 108 -9.10 0.68 -8.58
N LEU A 109 -8.15 -0.25 -8.61
CA LEU A 109 -8.43 -1.69 -8.69
C LEU A 109 -9.18 -2.26 -7.46
N GLY A 110 -9.42 -1.45 -6.42
CA GLY A 110 -10.36 -1.78 -5.34
C GLY A 110 -11.77 -2.15 -5.83
N VAL A 111 -12.13 -1.77 -7.07
CA VAL A 111 -13.32 -2.28 -7.76
C VAL A 111 -13.42 -3.81 -7.76
N ILE A 112 -12.29 -4.51 -7.69
CA ILE A 112 -12.24 -5.98 -7.57
C ILE A 112 -13.00 -6.46 -6.33
N PHE A 113 -12.92 -5.77 -5.19
CA PHE A 113 -13.71 -6.13 -4.01
C PHE A 113 -15.22 -6.00 -4.27
N VAL A 114 -15.64 -4.93 -4.95
CA VAL A 114 -17.04 -4.71 -5.32
C VAL A 114 -17.53 -5.82 -6.27
N LEU A 115 -16.70 -6.21 -7.25
CA LEU A 115 -17.00 -7.32 -8.16
C LEU A 115 -17.07 -8.66 -7.43
N LEU A 116 -16.20 -8.91 -6.44
CA LEU A 116 -16.24 -10.11 -5.62
C LEU A 116 -17.48 -10.15 -4.73
N PHE A 117 -17.93 -9.01 -4.21
CA PHE A 117 -19.21 -8.92 -3.50
C PHE A 117 -20.38 -9.23 -4.43
N ALA A 118 -20.42 -8.62 -5.62
CA ALA A 118 -21.46 -8.89 -6.62
C ALA A 118 -21.48 -10.36 -7.08
N ALA A 119 -20.32 -11.03 -7.08
CA ALA A 119 -20.18 -12.45 -7.36
C ALA A 119 -20.49 -13.36 -6.14
N ASN A 120 -20.94 -12.80 -5.01
CA ASN A 120 -21.19 -13.52 -3.75
C ASN A 120 -19.97 -14.30 -3.23
N ARG A 121 -18.77 -13.75 -3.41
CA ARG A 121 -17.48 -14.35 -2.98
C ARG A 121 -16.87 -13.67 -1.76
N LEU A 122 -17.33 -12.46 -1.43
CA LEU A 122 -16.94 -11.72 -0.22
C LEU A 122 -18.19 -11.15 0.46
N PRO A 123 -18.11 -10.85 1.77
CA PRO A 123 -19.27 -10.45 2.56
C PRO A 123 -19.46 -8.92 2.52
N GLY A 124 -20.71 -8.50 2.72
CA GLY A 124 -21.12 -7.09 2.66
C GLY A 124 -20.39 -6.15 3.63
N PRO A 125 -20.06 -6.56 4.87
CA PRO A 125 -19.30 -5.71 5.79
C PRO A 125 -17.86 -5.43 5.34
N PHE A 126 -17.26 -6.30 4.53
CA PHE A 126 -15.84 -6.17 4.14
C PHE A 126 -15.67 -5.60 2.73
N ALA A 127 -16.26 -6.23 1.72
CA ALA A 127 -15.89 -5.96 0.34
C ALA A 127 -16.29 -4.57 -0.17
N PRO A 128 -17.53 -4.09 0.00
CA PRO A 128 -17.91 -2.72 -0.35
C PRO A 128 -17.03 -1.66 0.34
N LEU A 129 -16.78 -1.78 1.64
CA LEU A 129 -16.00 -0.80 2.38
C LEU A 129 -14.53 -0.79 1.94
N ALA A 130 -13.90 -1.96 1.78
CA ALA A 130 -12.53 -2.06 1.25
C ALA A 130 -12.46 -1.54 -0.19
N GLY A 131 -13.42 -1.91 -1.05
CA GLY A 131 -13.43 -1.51 -2.45
C GLY A 131 -13.63 -0.01 -2.66
N TYR A 132 -14.64 0.58 -2.03
CA TYR A 132 -14.89 2.01 -2.15
C TYR A 132 -13.80 2.85 -1.46
N GLY A 133 -13.25 2.37 -0.35
CA GLY A 133 -12.11 3.01 0.31
C GLY A 133 -10.87 3.04 -0.60
N ASP A 134 -10.47 1.89 -1.13
CA ASP A 134 -9.35 1.76 -2.08
C ASP A 134 -9.57 2.68 -3.30
N MET A 135 -10.76 2.62 -3.91
CA MET A 135 -11.11 3.44 -5.06
C MET A 135 -11.05 4.93 -4.75
N SER A 136 -11.55 5.36 -3.59
CA SER A 136 -11.55 6.77 -3.19
C SER A 136 -10.11 7.29 -3.05
N VAL A 137 -9.26 6.52 -2.37
CA VAL A 137 -7.84 6.87 -2.19
C VAL A 137 -7.13 6.92 -3.54
N GLY A 138 -7.37 5.93 -4.41
CA GLY A 138 -6.77 5.85 -5.74
C GLY A 138 -7.23 6.97 -6.68
N ILE A 139 -8.52 7.29 -6.70
CA ILE A 139 -9.07 8.39 -7.50
C ILE A 139 -8.50 9.72 -7.03
N LEU A 140 -8.45 9.96 -5.71
CA LEU A 140 -7.88 11.19 -5.15
C LEU A 140 -6.37 11.35 -5.41
N ALA A 141 -5.66 10.24 -5.65
CA ALA A 141 -4.25 10.29 -6.02
C ALA A 141 -4.02 11.04 -7.35
N VAL A 142 -4.96 10.95 -8.30
CA VAL A 142 -4.84 11.56 -9.64
C VAL A 142 -4.79 13.10 -9.59
N PRO A 143 -5.77 13.82 -9.01
CA PRO A 143 -5.71 15.27 -8.92
C PRO A 143 -4.57 15.75 -8.01
N LEU A 144 -4.18 14.97 -6.99
CA LEU A 144 -3.03 15.30 -6.14
C LEU A 144 -1.70 15.19 -6.91
N ALA A 145 -1.52 14.12 -7.69
CA ALA A 145 -0.37 13.96 -8.57
C ALA A 145 -0.31 15.09 -9.61
N TRP A 146 -1.45 15.43 -10.23
CA TRP A 146 -1.54 16.57 -11.14
C TRP A 146 -1.16 17.89 -10.47
N ALA A 147 -1.65 18.15 -9.26
CA ALA A 147 -1.32 19.35 -8.50
C ALA A 147 0.16 19.43 -8.14
N VAL A 148 0.80 18.30 -7.80
CA VAL A 148 2.25 18.23 -7.54
C VAL A 148 3.05 18.46 -8.81
N ALA A 149 2.61 17.95 -9.96
CA ALA A 149 3.29 18.15 -11.24
C ALA A 149 3.16 19.59 -11.79
N SER A 150 2.03 20.26 -11.52
CA SER A 150 1.69 21.54 -12.14
C SER A 150 2.07 22.76 -11.30
N ARG A 151 2.33 22.60 -9.99
CA ARG A 151 2.58 23.72 -9.06
C ARG A 151 4.04 23.82 -8.70
N LYS A 152 4.53 25.05 -8.50
CA LYS A 152 5.87 25.31 -7.93
C LYS A 152 6.01 24.74 -6.51
N THR A 153 4.93 24.77 -5.73
CA THR A 153 4.89 24.27 -4.36
C THR A 153 3.79 23.21 -4.20
N PRO A 154 4.10 22.03 -3.63
CA PRO A 154 3.13 20.97 -3.48
C PRO A 154 2.09 21.30 -2.39
N PRO A 155 0.80 20.95 -2.58
CA PRO A 155 -0.25 21.19 -1.59
C PRO A 155 -0.11 20.24 -0.39
N ARG A 156 0.72 20.61 0.59
CA ARG A 156 1.14 19.73 1.70
C ARG A 156 -0.03 19.20 2.54
N LEU A 157 -0.97 20.06 2.94
CA LEU A 157 -2.09 19.65 3.80
C LEU A 157 -3.02 18.64 3.10
N PRO A 158 -3.49 18.88 1.85
CA PRO A 158 -4.23 17.86 1.12
C PRO A 158 -3.50 16.52 0.99
N ILE A 159 -2.20 16.53 0.69
CA ILE A 159 -1.42 15.29 0.57
C ILE A 159 -1.31 14.57 1.93
N TYR A 160 -1.16 15.31 3.03
CA TYR A 160 -1.14 14.76 4.38
C TYR A 160 -2.46 14.08 4.74
N LEU A 161 -3.59 14.79 4.55
CA LEU A 161 -4.92 14.25 4.84
C LEU A 161 -5.22 13.03 3.98
N TRP A 162 -4.92 13.09 2.69
CA TRP A 162 -5.06 11.96 1.78
C TRP A 162 -4.20 10.75 2.20
N SER A 163 -2.99 10.98 2.70
CA SER A 163 -2.14 9.88 3.18
C SER A 163 -2.67 9.25 4.47
N ALA A 164 -3.22 10.06 5.37
CA ALA A 164 -3.90 9.56 6.56
C ALA A 164 -5.16 8.76 6.20
N LEU A 165 -5.96 9.25 5.22
CA LEU A 165 -7.12 8.53 4.69
C LEU A 165 -6.73 7.19 4.08
N GLY A 166 -5.66 7.16 3.25
CA GLY A 166 -5.17 5.92 2.64
C GLY A 166 -4.69 4.89 3.66
N MET A 167 -4.00 5.32 4.71
CA MET A 167 -3.61 4.42 5.81
C MET A 167 -4.81 3.93 6.62
N GLY A 168 -5.76 4.83 6.93
CA GLY A 168 -6.97 4.48 7.67
C GLY A 168 -7.84 3.46 6.92
N ASP A 169 -7.98 3.64 5.60
CA ASP A 169 -8.66 2.70 4.72
C ASP A 169 -8.01 1.31 4.72
N LEU A 170 -6.70 1.24 4.56
CA LEU A 170 -5.96 -0.03 4.64
C LEU A 170 -6.15 -0.76 5.98
N ILE A 171 -6.10 -0.01 7.09
CA ILE A 171 -6.36 -0.56 8.43
C ILE A 171 -7.79 -1.08 8.52
N ASN A 172 -8.77 -0.29 8.05
CA ASN A 172 -10.17 -0.66 8.07
C ASN A 172 -10.42 -1.94 7.24
N ALA A 173 -9.86 -2.04 6.03
CA ALA A 173 -9.96 -3.23 5.19
C ALA A 173 -9.36 -4.48 5.87
N LEU A 174 -8.19 -4.35 6.52
CA LEU A 174 -7.59 -5.46 7.28
C LEU A 174 -8.45 -5.90 8.46
N VAL A 175 -8.97 -4.94 9.24
CA VAL A 175 -9.86 -5.22 10.38
C VAL A 175 -11.12 -5.94 9.90
N LEU A 176 -11.81 -5.40 8.91
CA LEU A 176 -13.03 -6.00 8.35
C LEU A 176 -12.76 -7.37 7.72
N GLY A 177 -11.61 -7.53 7.06
CA GLY A 177 -11.15 -8.81 6.53
C GLY A 177 -11.00 -9.86 7.62
N VAL A 178 -10.35 -9.53 8.75
CA VAL A 178 -10.19 -10.43 9.90
C VAL A 178 -11.53 -10.74 10.57
N LEU A 179 -12.36 -9.71 10.81
CA LEU A 179 -13.68 -9.86 11.43
C LEU A 179 -14.66 -10.67 10.56
N SER A 180 -14.38 -10.82 9.27
CA SER A 180 -15.15 -11.64 8.33
C SER A 180 -14.51 -13.00 8.04
N ALA A 181 -13.30 -13.26 8.53
CA ALA A 181 -12.58 -14.51 8.26
C ALA A 181 -13.10 -15.61 9.18
N PRO A 182 -13.14 -16.89 8.72
CA PRO A 182 -13.52 -18.03 9.55
C PRO A 182 -12.44 -18.29 10.62
N SER A 183 -12.51 -17.53 11.71
CA SER A 183 -11.52 -17.48 12.77
C SER A 183 -12.20 -17.23 14.13
N PRO A 184 -11.50 -17.42 15.26
CA PRO A 184 -12.05 -17.07 16.57
C PRO A 184 -12.42 -15.57 16.72
N PHE A 185 -11.92 -14.71 15.84
CA PHE A 185 -12.22 -13.28 15.81
C PHE A 185 -13.39 -12.93 14.87
N GLN A 186 -14.05 -13.92 14.27
CA GLN A 186 -15.14 -13.68 13.35
C GLN A 186 -16.35 -13.06 14.05
N VAL A 187 -16.69 -11.83 13.65
CA VAL A 187 -17.88 -11.11 14.11
C VAL A 187 -18.97 -11.17 13.03
N PHE A 188 -18.59 -11.01 11.76
CA PHE A 188 -19.53 -11.04 10.64
C PHE A 188 -19.66 -12.48 10.11
N LYS A 189 -20.82 -13.09 10.35
CA LYS A 189 -21.12 -14.48 9.98
C LYS A 189 -22.03 -14.62 8.77
N ASP A 190 -22.60 -13.50 8.30
CA ASP A 190 -23.50 -13.49 7.15
C ASP A 190 -22.72 -13.54 5.83
N GLY A 191 -23.14 -14.42 4.93
CA GLY A 191 -22.53 -14.57 3.60
C GLY A 191 -21.25 -15.41 3.58
N PRO A 192 -20.43 -15.32 2.51
CA PRO A 192 -19.30 -16.23 2.27
C PRO A 192 -18.07 -16.00 3.18
N GLY A 193 -18.06 -14.96 4.02
CA GLY A 193 -16.88 -14.55 4.78
C GLY A 193 -15.71 -14.10 3.89
N SER A 194 -14.52 -13.92 4.47
CA SER A 194 -13.29 -13.51 3.75
C SER A 194 -12.32 -14.68 3.48
N ALA A 195 -12.83 -15.93 3.50
CA ALA A 195 -12.03 -17.14 3.41
C ALA A 195 -11.22 -17.31 2.11
N ILE A 196 -11.57 -16.57 1.06
CA ILE A 196 -10.84 -16.56 -0.22
C ILE A 196 -9.56 -15.71 -0.17
N MET A 197 -9.45 -14.76 0.78
CA MET A 197 -8.34 -13.81 0.84
C MET A 197 -6.94 -14.44 1.02
N PRO A 198 -6.76 -15.61 1.68
CA PRO A 198 -5.49 -16.33 1.70
C PRO A 198 -5.18 -17.13 0.42
N MET A 199 -6.09 -17.19 -0.55
CA MET A 199 -5.92 -17.98 -1.79
C MET A 199 -5.41 -17.10 -2.93
N LEU A 200 -4.84 -17.70 -3.97
CA LEU A 200 -4.54 -16.97 -5.20
C LEU A 200 -5.82 -16.57 -5.96
N PRO A 201 -5.83 -15.39 -6.59
CA PRO A 201 -4.80 -14.34 -6.57
C PRO A 201 -4.93 -13.39 -5.36
N TRP A 202 -5.95 -13.57 -4.53
CA TRP A 202 -6.40 -12.61 -3.52
C TRP A 202 -5.38 -12.33 -2.43
N ILE A 203 -4.54 -13.31 -2.07
CA ILE A 203 -3.47 -13.14 -1.06
C ILE A 203 -2.47 -12.06 -1.42
N LEU A 204 -2.29 -11.75 -2.72
CA LEU A 204 -1.39 -10.70 -3.18
C LEU A 204 -1.83 -9.33 -2.67
N ILE A 205 -3.13 -9.14 -2.39
CA ILE A 205 -3.64 -7.88 -1.85
C ILE A 205 -3.15 -7.67 -0.41
N PRO A 206 -3.56 -8.46 0.60
CA PRO A 206 -3.11 -8.24 1.98
C PRO A 206 -1.62 -8.59 2.19
N GLY A 207 -1.08 -9.55 1.45
CA GLY A 207 0.30 -10.03 1.67
C GLY A 207 1.40 -9.20 1.00
N PHE A 208 1.07 -8.39 -0.01
CA PHE A 208 2.05 -7.58 -0.73
C PHE A 208 1.58 -6.14 -0.95
N MET A 209 0.43 -5.95 -1.60
CA MET A 209 -0.05 -4.63 -2.00
C MET A 209 -0.35 -3.73 -0.79
N VAL A 210 -1.05 -4.26 0.21
CA VAL A 210 -1.41 -3.54 1.44
C VAL A 210 -0.14 -3.07 2.19
N PRO A 211 0.83 -3.95 2.53
CA PRO A 211 2.09 -3.52 3.15
C PRO A 211 2.86 -2.48 2.35
N ALA A 212 2.97 -2.66 1.03
CA ALA A 212 3.71 -1.74 0.17
C ALA A 212 3.03 -0.36 0.10
N PHE A 213 1.71 -0.30 -0.11
CA PHE A 213 0.96 0.95 -0.12
C PHE A 213 0.98 1.66 1.24
N PHE A 214 0.87 0.90 2.34
CA PHE A 214 0.97 1.45 3.68
C PHE A 214 2.34 2.09 3.93
N PHE A 215 3.41 1.38 3.57
CA PHE A 215 4.78 1.89 3.65
C PHE A 215 4.97 3.17 2.82
N LEU A 216 4.46 3.22 1.60
CA LEU A 216 4.56 4.41 0.76
C LEU A 216 3.82 5.62 1.36
N HIS A 217 2.67 5.42 2.03
CA HIS A 217 2.03 6.50 2.78
C HIS A 217 2.88 6.96 3.99
N LEU A 218 3.52 6.04 4.72
CA LEU A 218 4.45 6.41 5.79
C LEU A 218 5.60 7.28 5.25
N VAL A 219 6.15 6.95 4.09
CA VAL A 219 7.20 7.72 3.42
C VAL A 219 6.71 9.12 3.05
N VAL A 220 5.50 9.24 2.47
CA VAL A 220 4.89 10.55 2.17
C VAL A 220 4.74 11.38 3.45
N LEU A 221 4.19 10.81 4.52
CA LEU A 221 4.04 11.51 5.80
C LEU A 221 5.38 11.93 6.40
N ALA A 222 6.40 11.06 6.36
CA ALA A 222 7.75 11.38 6.83
C ALA A 222 8.36 12.58 6.08
N LYS A 223 8.17 12.61 4.75
CA LYS A 223 8.61 13.73 3.89
C LYS A 223 7.86 15.04 4.21
N LEU A 224 6.56 14.96 4.53
CA LEU A 224 5.74 16.14 4.86
C LEU A 224 5.93 16.67 6.29
N ARG A 225 6.43 15.86 7.23
CA ARG A 225 6.67 16.30 8.62
C ARG A 225 7.84 17.27 8.75
N GLN A 226 8.76 17.29 7.80
CA GLN A 226 9.93 18.16 7.86
C GLN A 226 9.58 19.50 7.20
N ARG A 227 9.52 20.56 8.03
CA ARG A 227 9.41 21.94 7.57
C ARG A 227 10.66 22.28 6.75
N GLU A 228 10.50 22.88 5.57
CA GLU A 228 11.61 23.65 5.02
C GLU A 228 11.99 24.70 6.06
N PRO A 229 13.28 24.90 6.37
CA PRO A 229 13.68 26.05 7.16
C PRO A 229 13.10 27.27 6.46
N ALA A 230 12.28 28.05 7.18
CA ALA A 230 11.81 29.33 6.68
C ALA A 230 13.04 30.05 6.13
N SER A 231 12.99 30.47 4.87
CA SER A 231 14.03 31.33 4.32
C SER A 231 14.11 32.52 5.27
N SER A 232 15.15 32.54 6.10
CA SER A 232 15.50 33.70 6.87
C SER A 232 15.79 34.75 5.81
N THR A 233 14.79 35.59 5.55
CA THR A 233 14.93 36.78 4.75
C THR A 233 15.98 37.58 5.49
N ARG A 234 17.22 37.45 5.02
CA ARG A 234 18.36 38.20 5.51
C ARG A 234 18.07 39.63 5.12
N LEU A 235 17.38 40.36 6.00
CA LEU A 235 17.24 41.80 5.93
C LEU A 235 18.67 42.35 6.04
N THR A 236 19.29 42.60 4.90
CA THR A 236 20.51 43.40 4.84
C THR A 236 20.12 44.83 5.24
N PRO A 237 20.69 45.40 6.32
CA PRO A 237 20.47 46.80 6.60
C PRO A 237 21.06 47.63 5.45
N LYS A 238 20.26 48.57 4.95
CA LYS A 238 20.68 49.55 3.95
C LYS A 238 21.77 50.43 4.58
N PRO A 239 22.96 50.59 3.95
CA PRO A 239 23.95 51.53 4.46
C PRO A 239 23.41 52.96 4.34
N ALA A 240 23.65 53.75 5.40
CA ALA A 240 23.35 55.17 5.49
C ALA A 240 24.35 55.99 4.65
#